data_AF-E8WYW5-F1
#
_entry.id   AF-E8WYW5-F1
#
_cell.length_a   1.000
_cell.length_b   1.000
_cell.length_c   1.000
_cell.angle_alpha   90.00
_cell.angle_beta   90.00
_cell.angle_gamma   90.00
#
_symmetry.space_group_name_H-M   'P 1'
#
loop_
_entity.id
_entity.type
_entity.pdbx_description
1 polymer ?
#
loop_
_entity_poly.entity_id
_entity_poly.type
_entity_poly.pdbx_seq_one_letter_code
_entity_poly.pdbx_strand_id
1 'polypeptide(L)' 'MPQSTHDRVAELHNLAAHAHTAAATAHGKGDHLTAHELSQQATEHSREAHEASAKLHHGKAAALEAAK' A
#
# COMPACT_ATOMS: atom_id res chain seq x y z
N MET A 1 10.66 -0.19 18.70
CA MET A 1 11.11 -1.21 17.72
C MET A 1 10.94 -0.60 16.34
N PRO A 2 11.96 -0.60 15.47
CA PRO A 2 11.75 -0.20 14.08
C PRO A 2 10.77 -1.17 13.42
N GLN A 3 9.74 -0.65 12.77
CA GLN A 3 8.76 -1.45 12.03
C GLN A 3 9.48 -2.21 10.92
N SER A 4 9.27 -3.52 10.82
CA SER A 4 9.90 -4.27 9.73
C SER A 4 9.30 -3.80 8.41
N THR A 5 10.09 -3.82 7.34
CA THR A 5 9.58 -3.41 6.02
C THR A 5 8.40 -4.29 5.57
N HIS A 6 8.31 -5.54 6.03
CA HIS A 6 7.15 -6.41 5.79
C HIS A 6 5.89 -5.87 6.47
N ASP A 7 6.00 -5.45 7.74
CA ASP A 7 4.90 -4.84 8.48
C ASP A 7 4.44 -3.54 7.80
N ARG A 8 5.39 -2.76 7.25
CA ARG A 8 5.07 -1.54 6.51
C ARG A 8 4.33 -1.82 5.20
N VAL A 9 4.72 -2.85 4.45
CA VAL A 9 4.00 -3.28 3.24
C VAL A 9 2.59 -3.73 3.58
N ALA A 10 2.42 -4.51 4.65
CA ALA A 10 1.11 -4.97 5.09
C ALA A 10 0.20 -3.80 5.52
N GLU A 11 0.75 -2.83 6.26
CA GLU A 11 0.04 -1.60 6.64
C GLU A 11 -0.46 -0.83 5.42
N LEU A 12 0.41 -0.59 4.42
CA LEU A 12 0.05 0.13 3.21
C LEU A 12 -1.02 -0.58 2.40
N HIS A 13 -0.96 -1.92 2.29
CA HIS A 13 -2.02 -2.70 1.66
C HIS A 13 -3.36 -2.60 2.40
N ASN A 14 -3.34 -2.63 3.74
CA ASN A 14 -4.55 -2.48 4.54
C ASN A 14 -5.17 -1.08 4.38
N LEU A 15 -4.34 -0.03 4.35
CA LEU A 15 -4.78 1.34 4.09
C LEU A 15 -5.41 1.47 2.69
N ALA A 16 -4.78 0.89 1.67
CA ALA A 16 -5.33 0.88 0.31
C ALA A 16 -6.69 0.17 0.24
N ALA A 17 -6.82 -1.00 0.84
CA ALA A 17 -8.07 -1.77 0.87
C ALA A 17 -9.19 -1.01 1.61
N HIS A 18 -8.86 -0.38 2.73
CA HIS A 18 -9.80 0.46 3.48
C HIS A 18 -10.25 1.67 2.65
N ALA A 19 -9.33 2.38 2.01
CA ALA A 19 -9.65 3.53 1.16
C ALA A 19 -10.52 3.14 -0.04
N HIS A 20 -10.26 2.00 -0.69
CA HIS A 20 -11.13 1.47 -1.74
C HIS A 20 -12.55 1.16 -1.23
N THR A 21 -12.68 0.56 -0.05
CA THR A 21 -13.98 0.23 0.55
C THR A 21 -14.76 1.51 0.90
N ALA A 22 -14.07 2.51 1.46
CA ALA A 22 -14.64 3.81 1.75
C ALA A 22 -15.07 4.55 0.48
N ALA A 23 -14.26 4.49 -0.59
CA ALA A 23 -14.58 5.06 -1.89
C ALA A 23 -15.85 4.44 -2.49
N ALA A 24 -15.96 3.11 -2.48
CA ALA A 24 -17.15 2.39 -2.93
C ALA A 24 -18.40 2.80 -2.12
N THR A 25 -18.24 2.98 -0.81
CA THR A 25 -19.32 3.45 0.07
C THR A 25 -19.75 4.88 -0.26
N ALA A 26 -18.82 5.80 -0.46
CA ALA A 26 -19.11 7.19 -0.84
C ALA A 26 -19.78 7.25 -2.23
N HIS A 27 -19.26 6.49 -3.19
CA HIS A 27 -19.83 6.39 -4.53
C HIS A 27 -21.27 5.87 -4.50
N GLY A 28 -21.55 4.84 -3.69
CA GLY A 28 -22.91 4.30 -3.50
C GLY A 28 -23.89 5.27 -2.85
N LYS A 29 -23.38 6.28 -2.11
CA LYS A 29 -24.18 7.38 -1.54
C LYS A 29 -24.36 8.57 -2.50
N GLY A 30 -23.78 8.52 -3.70
CA GLY A 30 -23.79 9.62 -4.66
C GLY A 30 -22.76 10.72 -4.37
N ASP A 31 -21.88 10.53 -3.38
CA ASP A 31 -20.80 11.45 -3.07
C ASP A 31 -19.56 11.11 -3.93
N HIS A 32 -19.65 11.42 -5.22
CA HIS A 32 -18.64 11.06 -6.21
C HIS A 32 -17.31 11.80 -6.00
N LEU A 33 -17.32 13.00 -5.41
CA LEU A 33 -16.09 13.75 -5.15
C LEU A 33 -15.27 13.05 -4.06
N THR A 34 -15.89 12.75 -2.91
CA THR A 34 -15.23 12.00 -1.84
C THR A 34 -14.78 10.61 -2.33
N ALA A 35 -15.60 9.93 -3.15
CA ALA A 35 -15.23 8.65 -3.74
C ALA A 35 -13.98 8.74 -4.62
N HIS A 36 -13.86 9.81 -5.42
CA HIS A 36 -12.71 10.03 -6.27
C HIS A 36 -11.44 10.28 -5.45
N GLU A 37 -11.51 11.15 -4.43
CA GLU A 37 -10.37 11.46 -3.56
C GLU A 37 -9.90 10.22 -2.78
N LEU A 38 -10.82 9.43 -2.23
CA LEU A 38 -10.50 8.17 -1.56
C LEU A 38 -9.88 7.14 -2.52
N SER A 39 -10.32 7.12 -3.78
CA SER A 39 -9.72 6.24 -4.81
C SER A 39 -8.29 6.67 -5.16
N GLN A 40 -8.00 7.96 -5.17
CA GLN A 40 -6.63 8.45 -5.34
C GLN A 40 -5.74 8.03 -4.17
N GLN A 41 -6.21 8.19 -2.93
CA GLN A 41 -5.48 7.74 -1.73
C GLN A 41 -5.20 6.23 -1.76
N ALA A 42 -6.19 5.42 -2.15
CA ALA A 42 -6.02 3.98 -2.28
C ALA A 42 -4.94 3.61 -3.31
N THR A 43 -4.91 4.33 -4.43
CA THR A 43 -3.90 4.15 -5.48
C THR A 43 -2.50 4.51 -4.97
N GLU A 44 -2.38 5.61 -4.24
CA GLU A 44 -1.10 6.05 -3.69
C GLU A 44 -0.54 5.05 -2.67
N HIS A 45 -1.38 4.58 -1.73
CA HIS A 45 -0.97 3.54 -0.78
C HIS A 45 -0.57 2.24 -1.49
N SER A 46 -1.25 1.87 -2.57
CA SER A 46 -0.89 0.70 -3.38
C SER A 46 0.46 0.88 -4.07
N ARG A 47 0.76 2.08 -4.58
CA ARG A 47 2.05 2.43 -5.19
C ARG A 47 3.17 2.36 -4.16
N GLU A 48 2.97 2.95 -2.98
CA GLU A 48 3.94 2.88 -1.89
C GLU A 48 4.19 1.43 -1.43
N ALA A 49 3.12 0.62 -1.30
CA ALA A 49 3.24 -0.79 -0.94
C ALA A 49 4.07 -1.57 -1.97
N HIS A 50 3.83 -1.31 -3.26
CA HIS A 50 4.58 -1.91 -4.35
C HIS A 50 6.06 -1.52 -4.30
N GLU A 51 6.39 -0.24 -4.10
CA GLU A 51 7.77 0.21 -3.99
C GLU A 51 8.49 -0.35 -2.76
N ALA A 52 7.81 -0.41 -1.61
CA ALA A 52 8.35 -1.02 -0.40
C ALA A 52 8.58 -2.52 -0.58
N SER A 53 7.67 -3.22 -1.26
CA SER A 53 7.81 -4.63 -1.62
C SER A 53 8.99 -4.85 -2.57
N ALA A 54 9.13 -4.01 -3.60
CA ALA A 54 10.26 -4.08 -4.53
C ALA A 54 11.60 -3.90 -3.80
N LYS A 55 11.68 -2.97 -2.84
CA LYS A 55 12.88 -2.77 -2.00
C LYS A 55 13.18 -4.00 -1.13
N LEU A 56 12.17 -4.64 -0.57
CA LEU A 56 12.33 -5.91 0.15
C LEU A 56 12.91 -7.01 -0.75
N HIS A 57 12.37 -7.18 -1.96
CA HIS A 57 12.84 -8.20 -2.90
C HIS A 57 14.29 -7.96 -3.34
N HIS A 58 14.64 -6.72 -3.70
CA HIS A 58 16.01 -6.37 -4.10
C HIS A 58 16.99 -6.41 -2.92
N GLY A 59 16.59 -5.96 -1.73
CA GLY A 59 17.40 -6.06 -0.51
C GLY A 59 17.65 -7.51 -0.09
N LYS A 60 16.65 -8.39 -0.27
CA LYS A 60 16.79 -9.84 -0.04
C LYS A 60 17.74 -10.49 -1.03
N ALA A 61 17.74 -10.08 -2.30
CA ALA A 61 18.69 -10.58 -3.30
C ALA A 61 20.15 -10.18 -2.98
N ALA A 62 20.38 -8.92 -2.58
CA ALA A 62 21.71 -8.45 -2.18
C ALA A 62 22.23 -9.14 -0.90
N ALA A 63 21.35 -9.37 0.08
CA ALA A 63 21.72 -10.08 1.32
C ALA A 63 22.02 -11.57 1.09
N LEU A 64 21.38 -12.22 0.11
CA LEU A 64 21.62 -13.62 -0.24
C LEU A 64 22.99 -13.81 -0.92
N GLU A 65 23.41 -12.87 -1.77
CA GLU A 65 24.71 -12.93 -2.45
C GLU A 65 25.88 -12.57 -1.54
N ALA A 66 25.69 -11.72 -0.52
CA ALA A 66 26.72 -11.44 0.49
C ALA A 66 26.97 -12.59 1.48
N ALA A 67 26.12 -13.62 1.47
CA ALA A 67 26.19 -14.77 2.38
C ALA A 67 26.78 -16.05 1.74
N LYS A 68 27.29 -15.96 0.50
CA LYS A 68 28.08 -17.01 -0.16
C LYS A 68 29.57 -16.75 -0.02
#